data_AF-A0A0D6AMN6-F1
#
_entry.id   AF-A0A0D6AMN6-F1
#
_cell.length_a   1.000
_cell.length_b   1.000
_cell.length_c   1.000
_cell.angle_alpha   90.00
_cell.angle_beta   90.00
_cell.angle_gamma   90.00
#
_symmetry.space_group_name_H-M   'P 1'
#
loop_
_entity.id
_entity.type
_entity.pdbx_description
1 polymer ?
#
loop_
_entity_poly.entity_id
_entity_poly.type
_entity_poly.pdbx_seq_one_letter_code
_entity_poly.pdbx_strand_id
1 'polypeptide(L)'
;MPLASLLPENNNEVKLDIITTDKYSRKVSVVYLPNGEIVQEKQVKEGWAFPYYPYSQDCPVWDKIMSAESIAIDRGVNIYSKGIEKPWEYRKRKN
;
A
#
# COMPACT_ATOMS: atom_id res chain seq x y z
N MET A 1 6.20 -0.34 8.02
CA MET A 1 6.35 0.73 8.99
C MET A 1 5.15 1.67 8.86
N PRO A 2 4.63 2.26 9.94
CA PRO A 2 3.57 3.25 9.87
C PRO A 2 3.99 4.49 9.08
N LEU A 3 3.06 5.10 8.33
CA LEU A 3 3.34 6.35 7.60
C LEU A 3 3.81 7.47 8.54
N ALA A 4 3.25 7.56 9.74
CA ALA A 4 3.64 8.56 10.74
C ALA A 4 5.13 8.50 11.14
N SER A 5 5.77 7.33 11.01
CA SER A 5 7.21 7.18 11.24
C SER A 5 8.05 7.58 10.02
N LEU A 6 7.50 7.42 8.81
CA LEU A 6 8.17 7.74 7.55
C LEU A 6 8.23 9.24 7.24
N LEU A 7 7.20 9.99 7.64
CA LEU A 7 7.09 11.41 7.31
C LEU A 7 8.20 12.27 7.95
N PRO A 8 8.52 12.14 9.25
CA PRO A 8 9.56 12.97 9.87
C PRO A 8 10.95 12.81 9.26
N GLU A 9 11.28 11.59 8.79
CA GLU A 9 12.54 11.30 8.09
C GLU A 9 12.63 12.01 6.72
N ASN A 10 11.50 12.49 6.21
CA ASN A 10 11.33 13.04 4.88
C ASN A 10 10.77 14.48 4.92
N ASN A 11 11.19 15.26 5.93
CA ASN A 11 10.77 16.65 6.15
C ASN A 11 9.25 16.84 6.29
N ASN A 12 8.50 15.78 6.61
CA ASN A 12 7.04 15.74 6.60
C ASN A 12 6.40 16.14 5.26
N GLU A 13 7.12 15.93 4.16
CA GLU A 13 6.65 16.25 2.81
C GLU A 13 6.35 14.98 2.01
N VAL A 14 5.36 15.06 1.13
CA VAL A 14 5.04 14.02 0.16
C VAL A 14 4.60 14.64 -1.16
N LYS A 15 4.83 13.91 -2.25
CA LYS A 15 4.23 14.17 -3.55
C LYS A 15 3.12 13.16 -3.79
N LEU A 16 1.96 13.65 -4.22
CA LEU A 16 0.80 12.83 -4.58
C LEU A 16 0.64 12.80 -6.09
N ASP A 17 0.48 11.60 -6.65
CA ASP A 17 0.09 11.38 -8.03
C ASP A 17 -1.32 10.77 -8.06
N ILE A 18 -2.33 11.59 -8.38
CA ILE A 18 -3.73 11.21 -8.30
C ILE A 18 -4.07 10.32 -9.50
N ILE A 19 -4.46 9.08 -9.23
CA ILE A 19 -4.78 8.09 -10.27
C ILE A 19 -6.27 7.98 -10.56
N THR A 20 -7.13 8.19 -9.55
CA THR A 20 -8.58 8.14 -9.73
C THR A 20 -9.32 8.81 -8.57
N THR A 21 -10.64 8.85 -8.67
CA THR A 21 -11.55 9.24 -7.57
C THR A 21 -12.47 8.07 -7.29
N ASP A 22 -12.56 7.65 -6.03
CA ASP A 22 -13.41 6.51 -5.67
C ASP A 22 -14.89 6.88 -5.53
N LYS A 23 -15.76 5.89 -5.31
CA LYS A 23 -17.22 6.07 -5.17
C LYS A 23 -17.64 6.93 -3.97
N TYR A 24 -16.72 7.25 -3.06
CA TYR A 24 -16.93 8.12 -1.91
C TYR A 24 -16.33 9.52 -2.15
N SER A 25 -16.03 9.86 -3.41
CA SER A 25 -15.41 11.13 -3.82
C SER A 25 -14.02 11.38 -3.24
N ARG A 26 -13.31 10.32 -2.81
CA ARG A 26 -11.94 10.43 -2.29
C ARG A 26 -10.95 10.30 -3.43
N LYS A 27 -9.88 11.11 -3.40
CA LYS A 27 -8.77 10.97 -4.35
C LYS A 27 -7.90 9.77 -3.97
N VAL A 28 -7.70 8.87 -4.92
CA VAL A 28 -6.76 7.75 -4.79
C VAL A 28 -5.47 8.16 -5.48
N SER A 29 -4.34 7.96 -4.82
CA SER A 29 -3.04 8.41 -5.34
C SER A 29 -1.91 7.45 -5.02
N VAL A 30 -0.86 7.52 -5.84
CA VAL A 30 0.48 7.04 -5.48
C VAL A 30 1.15 8.12 -4.63
N VAL A 31 1.79 7.70 -3.53
CA VAL A 31 2.43 8.63 -2.59
C VAL A 31 3.93 8.44 -2.68
N TYR A 32 4.63 9.51 -3.01
CA TYR A 32 6.08 9.55 -3.12
C TYR A 32 6.66 10.37 -1.98
N LEU A 33 7.76 9.86 -1.40
CA LEU A 33 8.63 10.64 -0.53
C LEU A 33 9.51 11.58 -1.39
N PRO A 34 10.10 12.65 -0.81
CA PRO A 34 10.94 13.59 -1.55
C PRO A 34 12.14 12.95 -2.25
N ASN A 35 12.64 11.83 -1.71
CA ASN A 35 13.72 11.04 -2.31
C ASN A 35 13.26 10.14 -3.48
N GLY A 36 11.98 10.16 -3.84
CA GLY A 36 11.40 9.36 -4.93
C GLY A 36 10.94 7.95 -4.53
N GLU A 37 11.10 7.54 -3.27
CA GLU A 37 10.57 6.26 -2.79
C GLU A 37 9.04 6.25 -2.79
N ILE A 38 8.44 5.10 -3.11
CA ILE A 38 6.99 4.89 -3.08
C ILE A 38 6.60 4.36 -1.70
N VAL A 39 5.75 5.10 -0.99
CA VAL A 39 5.32 4.74 0.37
C VAL A 39 4.61 3.38 0.39
N GLN A 40 3.72 3.15 -0.58
CA GLN A 40 2.97 1.90 -0.69
C GLN A 40 3.89 0.68 -0.87
N GLU A 41 4.91 0.81 -1.72
CA GLU A 41 5.89 -0.27 -1.96
C GLU A 41 6.59 -0.65 -0.64
N LYS A 42 7.07 0.35 0.12
CA LYS A 42 7.76 0.14 1.40
C LYS A 42 6.85 -0.52 2.45
N GLN A 43 5.61 -0.02 2.57
CA GLN A 43 4.64 -0.59 3.51
C GLN A 43 4.26 -2.03 3.19
N VAL A 44 4.04 -2.34 1.90
CA VAL A 44 3.70 -3.69 1.45
C VAL A 44 4.89 -4.62 1.65
N LYS A 45 6.09 -4.23 1.23
CA LYS A 45 7.33 -5.03 1.33
C LYS A 45 7.68 -5.42 2.77
N GLU A 46 7.36 -4.54 3.72
CA GLU A 46 7.55 -4.80 5.15
C GLU A 46 6.35 -5.50 5.80
N GLY A 47 5.27 -5.81 5.06
CA GLY A 47 4.12 -6.55 5.58
C GLY A 47 3.11 -5.74 6.40
N TRP A 48 3.07 -4.42 6.23
CA TRP A 48 2.16 -3.53 6.98
C TRP A 48 0.88 -3.19 6.24
N ALA A 49 0.81 -3.49 4.95
CA ALA A 49 -0.36 -3.25 4.12
C ALA A 49 -0.59 -4.37 3.11
N PHE A 50 -1.85 -4.61 2.78
CA PHE A 50 -2.24 -5.43 1.64
C PHE A 50 -2.43 -4.55 0.40
N PRO A 51 -1.90 -4.94 -0.77
CA PRO A 51 -2.29 -4.32 -2.03
C PRO A 51 -3.78 -4.47 -2.28
N TYR A 52 -4.40 -3.40 -2.79
CA TYR A 52 -5.82 -3.41 -3.14
C TYR A 52 -5.99 -3.46 -4.66
N TYR A 53 -6.15 -4.68 -5.15
CA TYR A 53 -6.19 -5.03 -6.58
C TYR A 53 -7.21 -4.26 -7.41
N PRO A 54 -8.37 -3.79 -6.89
CA PRO A 54 -9.28 -2.97 -7.68
C PRO A 54 -8.69 -1.67 -8.25
N TYR A 55 -7.58 -1.15 -7.71
CA TYR A 55 -6.87 0.01 -8.27
C TYR A 55 -5.63 -0.35 -9.09
N SER A 56 -5.44 -1.64 -9.41
CA SER A 56 -4.28 -2.11 -10.17
C SER A 56 -4.19 -1.52 -11.58
N GLN A 57 -5.32 -1.44 -12.28
CA GLN A 57 -5.38 -0.96 -13.66
C GLN A 57 -5.04 0.52 -13.78
N ASP A 58 -5.43 1.32 -12.80
CA ASP A 58 -5.21 2.78 -12.80
C ASP A 58 -3.84 3.15 -12.19
N CYS A 59 -3.10 2.19 -11.62
CA CYS A 59 -1.86 2.46 -10.88
C CYS A 59 -0.63 2.25 -11.76
N PRO A 60 0.11 3.32 -12.14
CA PRO A 60 1.26 3.20 -13.05
C PRO A 60 2.47 2.48 -12.42
N VAL A 61 2.46 2.26 -11.11
CA VAL A 61 3.55 1.60 -10.35
C VAL A 61 3.12 0.26 -9.75
N TRP A 62 2.02 -0.32 -10.25
CA TRP A 62 1.44 -1.53 -9.68
C TRP A 62 2.42 -2.71 -9.62
N ASP A 63 3.27 -2.88 -10.63
CA ASP A 63 4.26 -3.96 -10.68
C ASP A 63 5.25 -3.92 -9.50
N LYS A 64 5.60 -2.72 -9.03
CA LYS A 64 6.46 -2.54 -7.86
C LYS A 64 5.76 -2.99 -6.57
N ILE A 65 4.48 -2.66 -6.46
CA ILE A 65 3.63 -3.05 -5.31
C ILE A 65 3.43 -4.57 -5.29
N MET A 66 3.20 -5.19 -6.46
CA MET A 66 3.10 -6.65 -6.59
C MET A 66 4.40 -7.36 -6.22
N SER A 67 5.53 -6.85 -6.72
CA SER A 67 6.86 -7.38 -6.37
C SER A 67 7.12 -7.27 -4.86
N ALA A 68 6.71 -6.15 -4.25
CA ALA A 68 6.78 -5.96 -2.81
C ALA A 68 5.89 -6.97 -2.03
N GLU A 69 4.68 -7.28 -2.51
CA GLU A 69 3.80 -8.28 -1.89
C GLU A 69 4.46 -9.66 -1.91
N SER A 70 5.02 -10.08 -3.06
CA SER A 70 5.74 -11.35 -3.17
C SER A 70 6.89 -11.44 -2.17
N ILE A 71 7.72 -10.39 -2.07
CA ILE A 71 8.84 -10.35 -1.12
C ILE A 71 8.34 -10.46 0.33
N ALA A 72 7.23 -9.81 0.67
CA ALA A 72 6.69 -9.83 2.02
C ALA A 72 6.10 -11.20 2.40
N ILE A 73 5.45 -11.87 1.44
CA ILE A 73 4.97 -13.25 1.58
C ILE A 73 6.14 -14.21 1.80
N ASP A 74 7.16 -14.15 0.94
CA ASP A 74 8.33 -15.03 1.04
C ASP A 74 9.09 -14.87 2.36
N ARG A 75 9.15 -13.63 2.87
CA ARG A 75 9.79 -13.32 4.17
C ARG A 75 8.89 -13.65 5.37
N GLY A 76 7.60 -13.89 5.15
CA GLY A 76 6.64 -14.14 6.23
C GLY A 76 6.58 -13.02 7.26
N VAL A 77 6.56 -11.75 6.83
CA VAL A 77 6.60 -10.59 7.75
C VAL A 77 5.23 -10.06 8.11
N ASN A 78 5.05 -9.62 9.36
CA ASN A 78 3.86 -8.92 9.85
C ASN A 78 2.54 -9.61 9.44
N ILE A 79 1.68 -8.96 8.64
CA ILE A 79 0.37 -9.54 8.28
C ILE A 79 0.51 -10.85 7.48
N TYR A 80 1.65 -11.06 6.83
CA TYR A 80 1.96 -12.27 6.08
C TYR A 80 2.55 -13.40 6.95
N SER A 81 2.95 -13.12 8.20
CA SER A 81 3.53 -14.13 9.12
C SER A 81 2.51 -15.16 9.64
N LYS A 82 1.22 -14.80 9.66
CA LYS A 82 0.15 -15.60 10.29
C LYS A 82 -1.03 -15.90 9.38
N GLY A 83 -0.90 -15.67 8.07
CA GLY A 83 -1.99 -15.88 7.12
C GLY A 83 -3.25 -15.07 7.47
N ILE A 84 -3.08 -13.80 7.84
CA ILE A 84 -4.20 -12.94 8.26
C ILE A 84 -5.19 -12.76 7.09
N GLU A 85 -6.49 -12.94 7.36
CA GLU A 85 -7.56 -12.70 6.39
C GLU A 85 -7.57 -11.23 5.94
N LYS A 86 -7.64 -10.99 4.62
CA LYS A 86 -7.75 -9.65 4.05
C LYS A 86 -9.05 -8.98 4.57
N PRO A 87 -9.02 -7.71 5.03
CA PRO A 87 -10.18 -7.09 5.69
C PRO A 87 -11.47 -7.05 4.85
N TRP A 88 -11.35 -6.98 3.53
CA TRP A 88 -12.51 -7.00 2.64
C TRP A 88 -13.12 -8.40 2.49
N GLU A 89 -12.34 -9.48 2.60
CA GLU A 89 -12.88 -10.85 2.62
C GLU A 89 -13.66 -11.10 3.92
N TYR A 90 -13.10 -10.68 5.07
CA TYR A 90 -13.81 -10.70 6.34
C TYR A 90 -15.18 -9.98 6.26
N ARG A 91 -15.20 -8.79 5.66
CA ARG A 91 -16.44 -7.99 5.51
C ARG A 91 -17.46 -8.66 4.59
N LYS A 92 -17.04 -9.26 3.47
CA LYS A 92 -17.94 -9.98 2.56
C LYS A 92 -18.63 -11.16 3.24
N ARG A 93 -17.93 -11.85 4.14
CA ARG A 93 -18.48 -13.00 4.89
C ARG A 93 -19.48 -12.61 5.98
N LYS A 94 -19.43 -11.36 6.45
CA LYS A 94 -20.28 -10.85 7.54
C LYS A 94 -21.53 -10.12 7.05
N ASN A 95 -21.59 -9.78 5.76
CA ASN A 95 -22.75 -9.19 5.09
C ASN A 95 -23.53 -10.28 4.36
#